data_AF-A0A972SBQ4-F1
#
_entry.id   AF-A0A972SBQ4-F1
#
_cell.length_a   1.000
_cell.length_b   1.000
_cell.length_c   1.000
_cell.angle_alpha   90.00
_cell.angle_beta   90.00
_cell.angle_gamma   90.00
#
_symmetry.space_group_name_H-M   'P 1'
#
loop_
_entity.id
_entity.type
_entity.pdbx_description
1 polymer ?
#
loop_
_entity_poly.entity_id
_entity_poly.type
_entity_poly.pdbx_seq_one_letter_code
_entity_poly.pdbx_strand_id
1 'polypeptide(L)'
;QDQVALWAFDEEMRVVADFQTPGEVASRISGIQAQSNKGTCLYDALYKAAETLRGHTQAPRQAIFLFTDGMDERQQGGPCSTMTLDDVLSLAASPQKNIPVFAVTLGSRVDQAGLERLAQRTGGRVFQAKSPEDLASRFQDLIGALHAQWQLRFRAVTTFGPHTLLLRYRDATGDIQALKEFALPPLPYYPQVKGLPEDGKVTFPLEMEVELLGGSGVPDVGRVLLLSQGKVVAQADTPPYRLEWNPESPPDGPLDLEIRVEDAEGNVQGQTTFTVQTAQTEASENAGASGSTRRQGDNAASNPASRFSFRSGKWWGIGLGVLLLVLLIGGVVMWTRRQPTSSASSSLDMTMDVFGGSDATVDGFLAAGSLPQASLEVVRSDDPTYTGRTFTITKPRVTLGRKADNDFPFPGDRAVSRQHAEIVFENDTFYLQEQYSIKGGERIGPKYGTFLNGQRVHGRLPLSDGDTIQLGPRLLLRFHGPDRLASEDFTGLFSHDDATGDHTM
;
A
#
# COMPACT_ATOMS: atom_id res chain seq x y z
N GLN A 1 2.59 10.96 35.82
CA GLN A 1 3.88 11.62 36.10
C GLN A 1 4.92 10.93 35.24
N ASP A 2 5.88 11.68 34.72
CA ASP A 2 6.95 11.10 33.90
C ASP A 2 7.87 10.22 34.75
N GLN A 3 8.35 9.14 34.16
CA GLN A 3 9.31 8.23 34.77
C GLN A 3 10.55 8.14 33.89
N VAL A 4 11.71 8.07 34.53
CA VAL A 4 13.01 7.98 33.86
C VAL A 4 13.77 6.81 34.44
N ALA A 5 14.40 6.03 33.57
CA ALA A 5 15.44 5.08 33.92
C ALA A 5 16.77 5.58 33.35
N LEU A 6 17.87 5.25 34.02
CA LEU A 6 19.20 5.70 33.65
C LEU A 6 20.13 4.49 33.56
N TRP A 7 20.78 4.38 32.41
CA TRP A 7 21.74 3.33 32.13
C TRP A 7 23.08 3.95 31.72
N ALA A 8 24.15 3.35 32.21
CA ALA A 8 25.50 3.62 31.75
C ALA A 8 25.96 2.40 30.95
N PHE A 9 26.71 2.61 29.88
CA PHE A 9 27.19 1.51 29.06
C PHE A 9 28.65 1.72 28.64
N ASP A 10 29.30 0.59 28.44
CA ASP A 10 30.63 0.45 27.85
C ASP A 10 30.59 -0.79 26.94
N GLU A 11 31.29 -1.87 27.28
CA GLU A 11 31.09 -3.21 26.67
C GLU A 11 29.83 -3.89 27.22
N GLU A 12 29.34 -3.44 28.39
CA GLU A 12 28.11 -3.92 28.99
C GLU A 12 27.19 -2.75 29.41
N MET A 13 25.88 -2.97 29.37
CA MET A 13 24.88 -2.00 29.85
C MET A 13 24.55 -2.27 31.32
N ARG A 14 24.78 -1.26 32.16
CA ARG A 14 24.58 -1.28 33.61
C ARG A 14 23.45 -0.33 34.02
N VAL A 15 22.55 -0.79 34.88
CA VAL A 15 21.46 0.02 35.44
C VAL A 15 22.01 0.94 36.52
N VAL A 16 21.91 2.25 36.32
CA VAL A 16 22.26 3.27 37.32
C VAL A 16 21.02 3.61 38.17
N ALA A 17 19.87 3.70 37.50
CA ALA A 17 18.56 3.89 38.13
C ALA A 17 17.48 3.17 37.30
N ASP A 18 16.56 2.48 37.98
CA ASP A 18 15.34 1.98 37.35
C ASP A 18 14.30 3.11 37.18
N PHE A 19 13.15 2.82 36.56
CA PHE A 19 12.08 3.81 36.32
C PHE A 19 11.61 4.46 37.62
N GLN A 20 12.05 5.70 37.82
CA GLN A 20 11.79 6.53 39.00
C GLN A 20 11.41 7.95 38.57
N THR A 21 11.09 8.82 39.53
CA THR A 21 10.83 10.22 39.21
C THR A 21 12.11 10.92 38.72
N PRO A 22 12.02 11.92 37.82
CA PRO A 22 13.21 12.61 37.30
C PRO A 22 14.12 13.17 38.40
N GLY A 23 13.56 13.65 39.51
CA GLY A 23 14.33 14.18 40.64
C GLY A 23 15.20 13.13 41.33
N GLU A 24 14.70 11.90 41.51
CA GLU A 24 15.44 10.79 42.12
C GLU A 24 16.56 10.26 41.22
N VAL A 25 16.34 10.29 39.90
CA VAL A 25 17.35 9.87 38.92
C VAL A 25 18.45 10.93 38.79
N ALA A 26 18.09 12.22 38.82
CA ALA A 26 19.04 13.32 38.68
C ALA A 26 20.18 13.26 39.73
N SER A 27 19.87 12.89 40.98
CA SER A 27 20.88 12.76 42.03
C SER A 27 21.88 11.61 41.81
N ARG A 28 21.62 10.69 40.86
CA ARG A 28 22.49 9.55 40.54
C ARG A 28 23.44 9.83 39.38
N ILE A 29 23.19 10.89 38.59
CA ILE A 29 24.00 11.23 37.41
C ILE A 29 25.45 11.54 37.80
N SER A 30 25.67 12.26 38.90
CA SER A 30 27.02 12.62 39.39
C SER A 30 27.87 11.41 39.80
N GLY A 31 27.27 10.24 39.98
CA GLY A 31 27.97 8.99 40.30
C GLY A 31 28.46 8.22 39.07
N ILE A 32 28.11 8.65 37.85
CA ILE A 32 28.53 7.98 36.62
C ILE A 32 30.00 8.30 36.35
N GLN A 33 30.82 7.26 36.20
CA GLN A 33 32.23 7.38 35.87
C GLN A 33 32.53 6.58 34.60
N ALA A 34 33.24 7.21 33.68
CA ALA A 34 33.77 6.56 32.49
C ALA A 34 34.85 5.54 32.91
N GLN A 35 34.77 4.32 32.38
CA GLN A 35 35.81 3.33 32.57
C GLN A 35 36.89 3.49 31.51
N SER A 36 38.15 3.65 31.92
CA SER A 36 39.27 3.69 30.99
C SER A 36 39.49 2.33 30.32
N ASN A 37 39.92 2.34 29.06
CA ASN A 37 40.28 1.16 28.27
C ASN A 37 39.13 0.15 28.07
N LYS A 38 37.89 0.64 27.91
CA LYS A 38 36.73 -0.16 27.52
C LYS A 38 36.23 0.22 26.13
N GLY A 39 35.64 -0.74 25.42
CA GLY A 39 34.92 -0.51 24.16
C GLY A 39 33.55 0.13 24.36
N THR A 40 32.86 0.35 23.25
CA THR A 40 31.54 0.99 23.17
C THR A 40 30.58 0.04 22.44
N CYS A 41 29.81 -0.74 23.18
CA CYS A 41 28.76 -1.65 22.67
C CYS A 41 27.44 -0.88 22.56
N LEU A 42 27.41 0.04 21.61
CA LEU A 42 26.35 1.02 21.36
C LEU A 42 25.03 0.34 20.97
N TYR A 43 25.07 -0.57 20.00
CA TYR A 43 23.85 -1.21 19.48
C TYR A 43 23.27 -2.24 20.46
N ASP A 44 24.09 -2.94 21.23
CA ASP A 44 23.63 -3.82 22.32
C ASP A 44 22.90 -3.01 23.41
N ALA A 45 23.46 -1.84 23.79
CA ALA A 45 22.84 -0.95 24.77
C ALA A 45 21.50 -0.39 24.26
N LEU A 46 21.44 0.06 23.00
CA LEU A 46 20.21 0.55 22.36
C LEU A 46 19.14 -0.54 22.24
N TYR A 47 19.52 -1.75 21.82
CA TYR A 47 18.60 -2.87 21.71
C TYR A 47 17.97 -3.20 23.06
N LYS A 48 18.80 -3.32 24.10
CA LYS A 48 18.34 -3.64 25.47
C LYS A 48 17.48 -2.52 26.08
N ALA A 49 17.78 -1.26 25.79
CA ALA A 49 16.92 -0.13 26.17
C ALA A 49 15.55 -0.20 25.49
N ALA A 50 15.52 -0.49 24.18
CA ALA A 50 14.28 -0.63 23.43
C ALA A 50 13.45 -1.84 23.91
N GLU A 51 14.08 -2.98 24.18
CA GLU A 51 13.45 -4.17 24.75
C GLU A 51 12.80 -3.86 26.11
N THR A 52 13.55 -3.18 27.00
CA THR A 52 13.07 -2.78 28.32
C THR A 52 11.84 -1.87 28.22
N LEU A 53 11.87 -0.86 27.34
CA LEU A 53 10.74 0.04 27.13
C LEU A 53 9.52 -0.69 26.53
N ARG A 54 9.73 -1.65 25.62
CA ARG A 54 8.64 -2.47 25.08
C ARG A 54 7.91 -3.23 26.19
N GLY A 55 8.65 -3.80 27.14
CA GLY A 55 8.10 -4.46 28.33
C GLY A 55 7.35 -3.52 29.29
N HIS A 56 7.70 -2.23 29.30
CA HIS A 56 7.01 -1.22 30.11
C HIS A 56 5.70 -0.75 29.44
N THR A 57 4.62 -1.50 29.61
CA THR A 57 3.34 -1.28 28.90
C THR A 57 2.47 -0.15 29.47
N GLN A 58 2.76 0.32 30.68
CA GLN A 58 1.96 1.33 31.38
C GLN A 58 2.22 2.77 30.92
N ALA A 59 3.28 3.00 30.14
CA ALA A 59 3.64 4.31 29.60
C ALA A 59 3.24 4.40 28.11
N PRO A 60 2.22 5.21 27.73
CA PRO A 60 1.77 5.32 26.34
C PRO A 60 2.76 6.09 25.45
N ARG A 61 3.65 6.89 26.04
CA ARG A 61 4.69 7.67 25.36
C ARG A 61 6.04 7.30 25.94
N GLN A 62 6.94 6.85 25.09
CA GLN A 62 8.26 6.36 25.46
C GLN A 62 9.28 6.87 24.46
N ALA A 63 10.50 7.15 24.92
CA ALA A 63 11.60 7.58 24.08
C ALA A 63 12.92 7.14 24.70
N ILE A 64 13.94 6.99 23.85
CA ILE A 64 15.33 6.75 24.26
C ILE A 64 16.12 8.04 24.02
N PHE A 65 16.88 8.46 25.02
CA PHE A 65 17.86 9.53 24.92
C PHE A 65 19.26 8.93 25.03
N LEU A 66 19.96 8.87 23.91
CA LEU A 66 21.31 8.34 23.79
C LEU A 66 22.33 9.49 23.90
N PHE A 67 23.35 9.30 24.71
CA PHE A 67 24.52 10.18 24.79
C PHE A 67 25.75 9.34 24.47
N THR A 68 26.54 9.74 23.47
CA THR A 68 27.72 8.99 23.06
C THR A 68 28.78 9.87 22.40
N ASP A 69 30.04 9.54 22.59
CA ASP A 69 31.21 10.16 21.97
C ASP A 69 31.95 9.22 21.00
N GLY A 70 31.43 8.00 20.81
CA GLY A 70 32.12 6.92 20.12
C GLY A 70 31.23 6.12 19.17
N MET A 71 31.86 5.46 18.21
CA MET A 71 31.24 4.45 17.35
C MET A 71 31.17 3.10 18.06
N ASP A 72 30.43 2.16 17.49
CA ASP A 72 30.33 0.80 18.01
C ASP A 72 31.64 0.01 17.79
N GLU A 73 32.60 0.14 18.71
CA GLU A 73 33.93 -0.45 18.56
C GLU A 73 34.55 -0.94 19.87
N ARG A 74 35.40 -1.97 19.77
CA ARG A 74 36.27 -2.41 20.88
C ARG A 74 37.55 -1.58 20.89
N GLN A 75 38.22 -1.52 22.04
CA GLN A 75 39.55 -0.92 22.18
C GLN A 75 40.59 -1.51 21.23
N GLN A 76 40.48 -2.79 20.91
CA GLN A 76 41.39 -3.51 20.01
C GLN A 76 40.97 -3.39 18.53
N GLY A 77 39.93 -2.61 18.23
CA GLY A 77 39.29 -2.51 16.92
C GLY A 77 38.21 -3.57 16.68
N GLY A 78 37.40 -3.33 15.64
CA GLY A 78 36.25 -4.17 15.29
C GLY A 78 34.99 -3.88 16.11
N PRO A 79 33.83 -4.39 15.69
CA PRO A 79 32.55 -4.11 16.33
C PRO A 79 32.51 -4.62 17.78
N CYS A 80 31.94 -3.81 18.66
CA CYS A 80 31.73 -4.21 20.05
C CYS A 80 30.47 -5.06 20.17
N SER A 81 29.36 -4.53 19.62
CA SER A 81 28.03 -5.10 19.79
C SER A 81 27.85 -6.40 19.03
N THR A 82 26.99 -7.26 19.57
CA THR A 82 26.45 -8.42 18.87
C THR A 82 25.28 -8.03 17.97
N MET A 83 24.47 -7.06 18.41
CA MET A 83 23.35 -6.48 17.68
C MET A 83 23.82 -5.50 16.61
N THR A 84 23.07 -5.43 15.52
CA THR A 84 23.28 -4.47 14.44
C THR A 84 22.32 -3.29 14.52
N LEU A 85 22.60 -2.24 13.75
CA LEU A 85 21.67 -1.13 13.54
C LEU A 85 20.29 -1.61 13.07
N ASP A 86 20.24 -2.58 12.15
CA ASP A 86 18.98 -3.09 11.61
C ASP A 86 18.19 -3.89 12.67
N ASP A 87 18.88 -4.59 13.59
CA ASP A 87 18.23 -5.27 14.73
C ASP A 87 17.55 -4.25 15.67
N VAL A 88 18.27 -3.18 16.03
CA VAL A 88 17.71 -2.08 16.84
C VAL A 88 16.51 -1.44 16.14
N LEU A 89 16.63 -1.18 14.84
CA LEU A 89 15.56 -0.62 14.02
C LEU A 89 14.32 -1.52 13.98
N SER A 90 14.50 -2.83 13.82
CA SER A 90 13.39 -3.79 13.79
C SER A 90 12.58 -3.78 15.10
N LEU A 91 13.27 -3.54 16.22
CA LEU A 91 12.67 -3.49 17.54
C LEU A 91 12.04 -2.14 17.87
N ALA A 92 12.76 -1.04 17.60
CA ALA A 92 12.38 0.32 17.99
C ALA A 92 11.40 0.99 17.00
N ALA A 93 11.46 0.67 15.70
CA ALA A 93 10.57 1.24 14.67
C ALA A 93 9.39 0.30 14.31
N SER A 94 9.00 -0.58 15.23
CA SER A 94 7.95 -1.57 14.98
C SER A 94 6.56 -0.93 14.85
N PRO A 95 5.70 -1.38 13.92
CA PRO A 95 4.34 -0.83 13.75
C PRO A 95 3.46 -0.96 15.00
N GLN A 96 3.68 -1.98 15.83
CA GLN A 96 2.91 -2.21 17.05
C GLN A 96 3.26 -1.22 18.17
N LYS A 97 4.55 -0.84 18.27
CA LYS A 97 5.07 0.04 19.31
C LYS A 97 6.34 0.71 18.82
N ASN A 98 6.22 1.99 18.47
CA ASN A 98 7.33 2.81 17.98
C ASN A 98 7.96 3.60 19.12
N ILE A 99 9.27 3.43 19.34
CA ILE A 99 10.07 4.09 20.38
C ILE A 99 11.07 5.02 19.69
N PRO A 100 10.82 6.35 19.67
CA PRO A 100 11.75 7.34 19.14
C PRO A 100 13.10 7.32 19.85
N VAL A 101 14.18 7.37 19.08
CA VAL A 101 15.56 7.49 19.58
C VAL A 101 16.09 8.88 19.27
N PHE A 102 16.35 9.66 20.32
CA PHE A 102 17.06 10.93 20.24
C PHE A 102 18.51 10.73 20.67
N ALA A 103 19.46 11.18 19.87
CA ALA A 103 20.88 11.02 20.18
C ALA A 103 21.56 12.38 20.31
N VAL A 104 22.40 12.55 21.32
CA VAL A 104 23.35 13.66 21.42
C VAL A 104 24.74 13.08 21.28
N THR A 105 25.44 13.47 20.23
CA THR A 105 26.78 12.96 19.91
C THR A 105 27.84 14.01 20.22
N LEU A 106 28.99 13.58 20.75
CA LEU A 106 30.14 14.45 21.02
C LEU A 106 31.33 14.08 20.14
N GLY A 107 31.88 15.06 19.43
CA GLY A 107 33.07 14.88 18.61
C GLY A 107 32.79 14.21 17.25
N SER A 108 33.86 13.75 16.60
CA SER A 108 33.83 13.27 15.21
C SER A 108 33.99 11.75 15.04
N ARG A 109 34.30 11.01 16.11
CA ARG A 109 34.46 9.54 16.06
C ARG A 109 33.15 8.79 16.33
N VAL A 110 32.06 9.24 15.71
CA VAL A 110 30.73 8.65 15.85
C VAL A 110 30.21 8.16 14.50
N ASP A 111 29.42 7.09 14.50
CA ASP A 111 28.67 6.66 13.32
C ASP A 111 27.45 7.57 13.09
N GLN A 112 27.72 8.78 12.59
CA GLN A 112 26.71 9.80 12.40
C GLN A 112 25.61 9.33 11.44
N ALA A 113 25.98 8.70 10.32
CA ALA A 113 25.03 8.22 9.32
C ALA A 113 24.12 7.11 9.87
N GLY A 114 24.69 6.15 10.61
CA GLY A 114 23.92 5.09 11.26
C GLY A 114 22.93 5.63 12.30
N LEU A 115 23.38 6.57 13.14
CA LEU A 115 22.54 7.21 14.15
C LEU A 115 21.45 8.11 13.54
N GLU A 116 21.74 8.83 12.46
CA GLU A 116 20.75 9.61 11.71
C GLU A 116 19.68 8.71 11.11
N ARG A 117 20.08 7.59 10.49
CA ARG A 117 19.13 6.58 9.98
C ARG A 117 18.26 6.00 11.10
N LEU A 118 18.85 5.68 12.25
CA LEU A 118 18.12 5.18 13.44
C LEU A 118 17.09 6.20 13.93
N ALA A 119 17.53 7.44 14.16
CA ALA A 119 16.71 8.51 14.68
C ALA A 119 15.56 8.83 13.73
N GLN A 120 15.83 9.01 12.43
CA GLN A 120 14.80 9.33 11.43
C GLN A 120 13.72 8.24 11.34
N ARG A 121 14.12 6.95 11.27
CA ARG A 121 13.15 5.84 11.15
C ARG A 121 12.32 5.61 12.41
N THR A 122 12.85 5.94 13.58
CA THR A 122 12.12 5.81 14.86
C THR A 122 11.31 7.08 15.20
N GLY A 123 11.52 8.18 14.48
CA GLY A 123 10.86 9.47 14.71
C GLY A 123 11.56 10.36 15.75
N GLY A 124 12.84 10.10 16.04
CA GLY A 124 13.72 10.97 16.83
C GLY A 124 14.66 11.81 15.96
N ARG A 125 15.69 12.40 16.59
CA ARG A 125 16.69 13.27 15.92
C ARG A 125 18.08 13.10 16.55
N VAL A 126 19.13 13.40 15.78
CA VAL A 126 20.51 13.48 16.25
C VAL A 126 20.91 14.95 16.43
N PHE A 127 21.57 15.26 17.55
CA PHE A 127 22.12 16.57 17.87
C PHE A 127 23.62 16.44 18.09
N GLN A 128 24.41 16.94 17.14
CA GLN A 128 25.86 16.83 17.22
C GLN A 128 26.49 18.03 17.92
N ALA A 129 27.29 17.77 18.95
CA ALA A 129 28.17 18.73 19.60
C ALA A 129 29.60 18.57 19.05
N LYS A 130 30.19 19.66 18.54
CA LYS A 130 31.57 19.61 18.02
C LYS A 130 32.60 19.63 19.15
N SER A 131 32.26 20.27 20.27
CA SER A 131 33.07 20.33 21.48
C SER A 131 32.23 20.20 22.74
N PRO A 132 32.84 19.92 23.91
CA PRO A 132 32.13 19.85 25.18
C PRO A 132 31.37 21.14 25.53
N GLU A 133 31.86 22.30 25.11
CA GLU A 133 31.23 23.59 25.35
C GLU A 133 29.89 23.73 24.58
N ASP A 134 29.77 23.09 23.41
CA ASP A 134 28.54 23.09 22.61
C ASP A 134 27.44 22.22 23.22
N LEU A 135 27.79 21.27 24.11
CA LEU A 135 26.91 20.23 24.59
C LEU A 135 25.64 20.82 25.25
N ALA A 136 25.82 21.86 26.07
CA ALA A 136 24.71 22.53 26.74
C ALA A 136 23.67 23.09 25.75
N SER A 137 24.13 23.65 24.62
CA SER A 137 23.23 24.16 23.57
C SER A 137 22.46 23.02 22.89
N ARG A 138 23.11 21.88 22.63
CA ARG A 138 22.47 20.70 22.02
C ARG A 138 21.42 20.06 22.92
N PHE A 139 21.63 20.10 24.24
CA PHE A 139 20.60 19.72 25.20
C PHE A 139 19.37 20.64 25.15
N GLN A 140 19.57 21.96 24.97
CA GLN A 140 18.44 22.88 24.82
C GLN A 140 17.67 22.63 23.52
N ASP A 141 18.37 22.36 22.41
CA ASP A 141 17.75 21.98 21.14
C ASP A 141 16.90 20.71 21.28
N LEU A 142 17.42 19.70 21.99
CA LEU A 142 16.72 18.46 22.31
C LEU A 142 15.43 18.74 23.09
N ILE A 143 15.52 19.50 24.19
CA ILE A 143 14.37 19.86 25.02
C ILE A 143 13.33 20.64 24.19
N GLY A 144 13.77 21.62 23.40
CA GLY A 144 12.89 22.37 22.50
C GLY A 144 12.16 21.46 21.51
N ALA A 145 12.85 20.49 20.92
CA ALA A 145 12.26 19.51 20.02
C ALA A 145 11.22 18.60 20.70
N LEU A 146 11.35 18.33 22.00
CA LEU A 146 10.37 17.54 22.76
C LEU A 146 9.10 18.34 23.09
N HIS A 147 9.20 19.65 23.25
CA HIS A 147 8.05 20.53 23.48
C HIS A 147 7.33 20.92 22.19
N ALA A 148 8.05 20.98 21.06
CA ALA A 148 7.50 21.32 19.74
C ALA A 148 7.00 20.08 18.99
N GLN A 149 6.00 19.38 19.54
CA GLN A 149 5.40 18.23 18.87
C GLN A 149 4.13 18.60 18.11
N TRP A 150 4.15 18.33 16.81
CA TRP A 150 2.98 18.41 15.94
C TRP A 150 2.36 17.03 15.83
N GLN A 151 1.09 16.88 16.24
CA GLN A 151 0.33 15.66 15.98
C GLN A 151 -0.45 15.82 14.67
N LEU A 152 0.08 15.21 13.61
CA LEU A 152 -0.59 15.15 12.31
C LEU A 152 -1.44 13.87 12.26
N ARG A 153 -2.73 14.01 11.96
CA ARG A 153 -3.63 12.90 11.66
C ARG A 153 -4.07 13.02 10.21
N PHE A 154 -3.95 11.94 9.47
CA PHE A 154 -4.45 11.86 8.10
C PHE A 154 -5.26 10.58 7.92
N ARG A 155 -6.23 10.61 7.01
CA ARG A 155 -6.99 9.43 6.59
C ARG A 155 -6.46 9.00 5.23
N ALA A 156 -5.85 7.82 5.15
CA ALA A 156 -5.45 7.23 3.88
C ALA A 156 -6.63 6.47 3.26
N VAL A 157 -6.94 6.74 1.99
CA VAL A 157 -7.84 5.92 1.16
C VAL A 157 -7.00 5.38 0.02
N THR A 158 -6.35 4.23 0.24
CA THR A 158 -5.39 3.64 -0.71
C THR A 158 -5.51 2.11 -0.67
N THR A 159 -4.74 1.42 -1.52
CA THR A 159 -4.72 -0.04 -1.60
C THR A 159 -4.19 -0.66 -0.31
N PHE A 160 -4.43 -1.95 -0.10
CA PHE A 160 -3.74 -2.70 0.96
C PHE A 160 -2.21 -2.76 0.69
N GLY A 161 -1.47 -3.28 1.66
CA GLY A 161 -0.03 -3.50 1.54
C GLY A 161 0.81 -2.35 2.10
N PRO A 162 2.13 -2.37 1.88
CA PRO A 162 3.06 -1.38 2.43
C PRO A 162 2.90 -0.02 1.75
N HIS A 163 2.91 1.02 2.57
CA HIS A 163 2.85 2.42 2.18
C HIS A 163 3.94 3.20 2.89
N THR A 164 4.37 4.27 2.24
CA THR A 164 5.34 5.20 2.81
C THR A 164 4.70 6.59 2.87
N LEU A 165 4.51 7.10 4.08
CA LEU A 165 4.14 8.48 4.33
C LEU A 165 5.40 9.34 4.30
N LEU A 166 5.44 10.33 3.41
CA LEU A 166 6.47 11.36 3.39
C LEU A 166 5.87 12.68 3.92
N LEU A 167 6.40 13.16 5.04
CA LEU A 167 6.12 14.49 5.56
C LEU A 167 7.25 15.42 5.12
N ARG A 168 6.91 16.51 4.42
CA ARG A 168 7.85 17.59 4.10
C ARG A 168 7.45 18.82 4.89
N TYR A 169 8.42 19.43 5.56
CA TYR A 169 8.28 20.68 6.28
C TYR A 169 9.29 21.67 5.71
N ARG A 170 8.82 22.83 5.23
CA ARG A 170 9.66 23.89 4.67
C ARG A 170 9.62 25.08 5.62
N ASP A 171 10.79 25.57 6.01
CA ASP A 171 10.93 26.85 6.71
C ASP A 171 11.95 27.77 6.01
N ALA A 172 12.21 28.94 6.61
CA ALA A 172 13.16 29.92 6.09
C ALA A 172 14.61 29.40 6.01
N THR A 173 14.92 28.29 6.68
CA THR A 173 16.25 27.66 6.72
C THR A 173 16.38 26.46 5.77
N GLY A 174 15.26 25.93 5.25
CA GLY A 174 15.25 24.91 4.20
C GLY A 174 14.11 23.90 4.33
N ASP A 175 14.24 22.79 3.58
CA ASP A 175 13.30 21.67 3.57
C ASP A 175 13.77 20.54 4.50
N ILE A 176 12.94 20.19 5.48
CA ILE A 176 13.06 19.01 6.31
C ILE A 176 12.08 17.95 5.80
N GLN A 177 12.53 16.71 5.68
CA GLN A 177 11.68 15.58 5.29
C GLN A 177 11.71 14.49 6.35
N ALA A 178 10.57 13.84 6.60
CA ALA A 178 10.43 12.68 7.46
C ALA A 178 9.62 11.60 6.74
N LEU A 179 10.08 10.36 6.82
CA LEU A 179 9.44 9.20 6.19
C LEU A 179 8.90 8.28 7.27
N LYS A 180 7.69 7.74 7.06
CA LYS A 180 7.10 6.72 7.93
C LYS A 180 6.43 5.64 7.10
N GLU A 181 6.86 4.40 7.29
CA GLU A 181 6.25 3.24 6.65
C GLU A 181 5.07 2.73 7.48
N PHE A 182 4.00 2.33 6.81
CA PHE A 182 2.84 1.67 7.42
C PHE A 182 2.24 0.68 6.42
N ALA A 183 1.61 -0.39 6.89
CA ALA A 183 0.91 -1.33 6.01
C ALA A 183 -0.59 -1.27 6.24
N LEU A 184 -1.38 -1.22 5.17
CA LEU A 184 -2.83 -1.38 5.25
C LEU A 184 -3.19 -2.87 5.08
N PRO A 185 -4.15 -3.37 5.88
CA PRO A 185 -4.56 -4.77 5.79
C PRO A 185 -5.25 -5.06 4.44
N PRO A 186 -5.20 -6.31 3.95
CA PRO A 186 -5.97 -6.73 2.79
C PRO A 186 -7.48 -6.61 3.06
N LEU A 187 -8.25 -6.29 2.01
CA LEU A 187 -9.71 -6.19 2.09
C LEU A 187 -10.33 -7.52 1.66
N PRO A 188 -11.24 -8.11 2.47
CA PRO A 188 -11.89 -9.36 2.12
C PRO A 188 -12.76 -9.21 0.87
N TYR A 189 -13.17 -10.34 0.29
CA TYR A 189 -14.22 -10.37 -0.71
C TYR A 189 -15.60 -10.12 -0.07
N TYR A 190 -16.44 -9.36 -0.75
CA TYR A 190 -17.84 -9.12 -0.41
C TYR A 190 -18.72 -9.78 -1.47
N PRO A 191 -19.26 -10.99 -1.21
CA PRO A 191 -20.11 -11.68 -2.16
C PRO A 191 -21.47 -10.99 -2.25
N GLN A 192 -21.91 -10.69 -3.46
CA GLN A 192 -23.22 -10.14 -3.79
C GLN A 192 -24.01 -11.19 -4.54
N VAL A 193 -25.17 -11.57 -3.99
CA VAL A 193 -26.05 -12.55 -4.62
C VAL A 193 -26.96 -11.85 -5.62
N LYS A 194 -26.95 -12.32 -6.87
CA LYS A 194 -27.81 -11.87 -7.96
C LYS A 194 -28.80 -12.97 -8.35
N GLY A 195 -29.95 -12.56 -8.88
CA GLY A 195 -30.96 -13.47 -9.43
C GLY A 195 -32.00 -13.94 -8.42
N LEU A 196 -31.98 -13.45 -7.18
CA LEU A 196 -33.04 -13.72 -6.21
C LEU A 196 -34.29 -12.85 -6.48
N PRO A 197 -35.51 -13.40 -6.33
CA PRO A 197 -36.75 -12.64 -6.42
C PRO A 197 -36.86 -11.53 -5.38
N GLU A 198 -37.40 -10.36 -5.75
CA GLU A 198 -37.53 -9.19 -4.86
C GLU A 198 -38.44 -9.44 -3.65
N ASP A 199 -39.40 -10.36 -3.76
CA ASP A 199 -40.30 -10.75 -2.68
C ASP A 199 -39.68 -11.76 -1.70
N GLY A 200 -38.41 -12.17 -1.96
CA GLY A 200 -37.65 -13.11 -1.16
C GLY A 200 -38.17 -14.55 -1.21
N LYS A 201 -39.19 -14.83 -2.03
CA LYS A 201 -39.77 -16.17 -2.14
C LYS A 201 -39.05 -16.98 -3.21
N VAL A 202 -38.59 -18.16 -2.86
CA VAL A 202 -37.83 -19.03 -3.77
C VAL A 202 -38.49 -20.39 -3.94
N THR A 203 -38.38 -20.93 -5.15
CA THR A 203 -38.75 -22.31 -5.50
C THR A 203 -37.49 -23.09 -5.84
N PHE A 204 -37.54 -24.42 -5.74
CA PHE A 204 -36.42 -25.29 -6.11
C PHE A 204 -36.58 -25.80 -7.57
N PRO A 205 -35.48 -25.97 -8.33
CA PRO A 205 -34.08 -25.72 -7.95
C PRO A 205 -33.79 -24.23 -7.72
N LEU A 206 -33.03 -23.92 -6.67
CA LEU A 206 -32.60 -22.57 -6.34
C LEU A 206 -31.34 -22.26 -7.16
N GLU A 207 -31.45 -21.31 -8.07
CA GLU A 207 -30.35 -20.83 -8.90
C GLU A 207 -29.98 -19.39 -8.52
N MET A 208 -28.67 -19.11 -8.44
CA MET A 208 -28.16 -17.76 -8.21
C MET A 208 -26.77 -17.56 -8.79
N GLU A 209 -26.42 -16.30 -9.06
CA GLU A 209 -25.08 -15.90 -9.47
C GLU A 209 -24.46 -15.04 -8.36
N VAL A 210 -23.21 -15.32 -8.00
CA VAL A 210 -22.47 -14.56 -7.00
C VAL A 210 -21.45 -13.67 -7.70
N GLU A 211 -21.59 -12.35 -7.52
CA GLU A 211 -20.59 -11.37 -7.90
C GLU A 211 -19.70 -11.05 -6.70
N LEU A 212 -18.38 -11.12 -6.85
CA LEU A 212 -17.44 -10.80 -5.79
C LEU A 212 -16.96 -9.36 -5.94
N LEU A 213 -17.21 -8.53 -4.93
CA LEU A 213 -16.67 -7.17 -4.82
C LEU A 213 -15.49 -7.15 -3.85
N GLY A 214 -14.56 -6.21 -4.03
CA GLY A 214 -13.39 -6.11 -3.15
C GLY A 214 -12.33 -7.16 -3.45
N GLY A 215 -11.78 -7.79 -2.42
CA GLY A 215 -10.73 -8.82 -2.59
C GLY A 215 -9.31 -8.27 -2.82
N SER A 216 -9.06 -7.02 -2.44
CA SER A 216 -7.76 -6.40 -2.65
C SER A 216 -6.76 -6.97 -1.64
N GLY A 217 -5.85 -7.82 -2.12
CA GLY A 217 -4.72 -8.34 -1.32
C GLY A 217 -4.95 -9.62 -0.58
N VAL A 218 -6.10 -10.24 -0.80
CA VAL A 218 -6.36 -11.62 -0.44
C VAL A 218 -5.95 -12.53 -1.60
N PRO A 219 -5.60 -13.81 -1.34
CA PRO A 219 -5.32 -14.79 -2.39
C PRO A 219 -6.44 -14.91 -3.43
N ASP A 220 -6.09 -15.47 -4.59
CA ASP A 220 -7.06 -15.77 -5.64
C ASP A 220 -8.17 -16.69 -5.11
N VAL A 221 -9.39 -16.46 -5.58
CA VAL A 221 -10.56 -17.26 -5.20
C VAL A 221 -10.39 -18.68 -5.75
N GLY A 222 -10.35 -19.65 -4.85
CA GLY A 222 -10.38 -21.08 -5.20
C GLY A 222 -11.80 -21.56 -5.46
N ARG A 223 -12.75 -21.19 -4.60
CA ARG A 223 -14.16 -21.57 -4.73
C ARG A 223 -15.12 -20.67 -3.96
N VAL A 224 -16.35 -20.63 -4.43
CA VAL A 224 -17.51 -20.01 -3.76
C VAL A 224 -18.47 -21.11 -3.35
N LEU A 225 -18.83 -21.15 -2.07
CA LEU A 225 -19.70 -22.16 -1.46
C LEU A 225 -21.03 -21.54 -1.05
N LEU A 226 -22.13 -22.24 -1.32
CA LEU A 226 -23.42 -22.00 -0.67
C LEU A 226 -23.56 -22.97 0.50
N LEU A 227 -23.88 -22.45 1.69
CA LEU A 227 -24.14 -23.25 2.87
C LEU A 227 -25.56 -23.03 3.38
N SER A 228 -26.19 -24.12 3.82
CA SER A 228 -27.45 -24.11 4.57
C SER A 228 -27.20 -24.77 5.92
N GLN A 229 -27.50 -24.07 7.01
CA GLN A 229 -27.24 -24.53 8.39
C GLN A 229 -25.79 -25.02 8.60
N GLY A 230 -24.82 -24.32 7.99
CA GLY A 230 -23.39 -24.65 8.09
C GLY A 230 -22.92 -25.84 7.25
N LYS A 231 -23.81 -26.48 6.47
CA LYS A 231 -23.45 -27.54 5.52
C LYS A 231 -23.38 -26.99 4.10
N VAL A 232 -22.30 -27.31 3.38
CA VAL A 232 -22.17 -26.97 1.95
C VAL A 232 -23.25 -27.70 1.14
N VAL A 233 -24.04 -26.93 0.40
CA VAL A 233 -25.15 -27.42 -0.43
C VAL A 233 -24.94 -27.15 -1.92
N ALA A 234 -24.11 -26.18 -2.30
CA ALA A 234 -23.66 -25.93 -3.67
C ALA A 234 -22.25 -25.31 -3.69
N GLN A 235 -21.55 -25.40 -4.82
CA GLN A 235 -20.24 -24.78 -5.02
C GLN A 235 -20.03 -24.30 -6.47
N ALA A 236 -19.16 -23.31 -6.63
CA ALA A 236 -18.68 -22.83 -7.93
C ALA A 236 -17.20 -22.47 -7.84
N ASP A 237 -16.40 -23.00 -8.75
CA ASP A 237 -14.93 -22.84 -8.72
C ASP A 237 -14.43 -21.80 -9.74
N THR A 238 -15.28 -21.36 -10.68
CA THR A 238 -14.92 -20.40 -11.73
C THR A 238 -15.99 -19.33 -11.97
N PRO A 239 -15.60 -18.11 -12.36
CA PRO A 239 -16.53 -17.06 -12.74
C PRO A 239 -17.16 -17.32 -14.14
N PRO A 240 -18.43 -16.93 -14.37
CA PRO A 240 -19.37 -16.40 -13.39
C PRO A 240 -19.76 -17.47 -12.35
N TYR A 241 -19.68 -17.13 -11.06
CA TYR A 241 -19.89 -18.09 -9.97
C TYR A 241 -21.38 -18.40 -9.83
N ARG A 242 -21.82 -19.46 -10.52
CA ARG A 242 -23.23 -19.90 -10.53
C ARG A 242 -23.43 -21.05 -9.58
N LEU A 243 -24.37 -20.88 -8.65
CA LEU A 243 -24.71 -21.86 -7.64
C LEU A 243 -26.13 -22.37 -7.90
N GLU A 244 -26.27 -23.69 -7.91
CA GLU A 244 -27.54 -24.38 -8.08
C GLU A 244 -27.73 -25.36 -6.92
N TRP A 245 -28.88 -25.29 -6.25
CA TRP A 245 -29.21 -26.20 -5.17
C TRP A 245 -30.65 -26.73 -5.29
N ASN A 246 -30.78 -28.06 -5.30
CA ASN A 246 -32.07 -28.74 -5.28
C ASN A 246 -32.10 -29.78 -4.12
N PRO A 247 -32.72 -29.47 -2.97
CA PRO A 247 -32.80 -30.38 -1.84
C PRO A 247 -33.79 -31.52 -2.10
N GLU A 248 -33.48 -32.72 -1.61
CA GLU A 248 -34.40 -33.88 -1.66
C GLU A 248 -35.71 -33.62 -0.90
N SER A 249 -35.65 -32.81 0.15
CA SER A 249 -36.79 -32.34 0.92
C SER A 249 -36.68 -30.82 1.09
N PRO A 250 -37.45 -30.04 0.30
CA PRO A 250 -37.52 -28.59 0.44
C PRO A 250 -37.87 -28.18 1.88
N PRO A 251 -37.04 -27.36 2.54
CA PRO A 251 -37.41 -26.74 3.81
C PRO A 251 -38.69 -25.91 3.62
N ASP A 252 -39.50 -25.79 4.67
CA ASP A 252 -40.69 -24.93 4.69
C ASP A 252 -40.44 -23.71 5.58
N GLY A 253 -40.82 -22.52 5.11
CA GLY A 253 -40.62 -21.26 5.82
C GLY A 253 -39.24 -20.59 5.59
N PRO A 254 -38.77 -19.78 6.55
CA PRO A 254 -37.53 -19.02 6.39
C PRO A 254 -36.31 -19.93 6.38
N LEU A 255 -35.40 -19.69 5.42
CA LEU A 255 -34.19 -20.45 5.21
C LEU A 255 -32.97 -19.52 5.17
N ASP A 256 -32.09 -19.65 6.16
CA ASP A 256 -30.84 -18.90 6.24
C ASP A 256 -29.75 -19.57 5.40
N LEU A 257 -29.17 -18.78 4.50
CA LEU A 257 -28.12 -19.19 3.58
C LEU A 257 -26.87 -18.35 3.79
N GLU A 258 -25.71 -18.99 3.64
CA GLU A 258 -24.40 -18.35 3.71
C GLU A 258 -23.68 -18.56 2.37
N ILE A 259 -23.11 -17.48 1.83
CA ILE A 259 -22.09 -17.58 0.79
C ILE A 259 -20.72 -17.46 1.46
N ARG A 260 -19.82 -18.38 1.17
CA ARG A 260 -18.44 -18.37 1.64
C ARG A 260 -17.48 -18.41 0.46
N VAL A 261 -16.49 -17.53 0.45
CA VAL A 261 -15.42 -17.47 -0.55
C VAL A 261 -14.18 -18.04 0.09
N GLU A 262 -13.60 -19.06 -0.53
CA GLU A 262 -12.38 -19.72 -0.07
C GLU A 262 -11.27 -19.59 -1.12
N ASP A 263 -10.02 -19.56 -0.68
CA ASP A 263 -8.85 -19.75 -1.53
C ASP A 263 -8.65 -21.25 -1.89
N ALA A 264 -7.60 -21.56 -2.64
CA ALA A 264 -7.29 -22.93 -3.07
C ALA A 264 -6.95 -23.86 -1.88
N GLU A 265 -6.46 -23.30 -0.78
CA GLU A 265 -6.11 -23.99 0.47
C GLU A 265 -7.32 -24.18 1.41
N GLY A 266 -8.45 -23.55 1.12
CA GLY A 266 -9.69 -23.62 1.91
C GLY A 266 -9.79 -22.58 3.03
N ASN A 267 -8.96 -21.54 3.02
CA ASN A 267 -9.10 -20.43 3.98
C ASN A 267 -10.20 -19.47 3.50
N VAL A 268 -10.99 -18.95 4.44
CA VAL A 268 -12.09 -18.03 4.16
C VAL A 268 -11.55 -16.64 3.84
N GLN A 269 -11.84 -16.15 2.63
CA GLN A 269 -11.44 -14.83 2.13
C GLN A 269 -12.60 -13.82 2.10
N GLY A 270 -13.83 -14.28 2.31
CA GLY A 270 -15.03 -13.44 2.34
C GLY A 270 -16.29 -14.26 2.62
N GLN A 271 -17.32 -13.64 3.19
CA GLN A 271 -18.60 -14.30 3.46
C GLN A 271 -19.77 -13.32 3.52
N THR A 272 -20.98 -13.79 3.24
CA THR A 272 -22.23 -13.07 3.49
C THR A 272 -23.35 -14.03 3.88
N THR A 273 -24.38 -13.54 4.56
CA THR A 273 -25.56 -14.33 4.94
C THR A 273 -26.82 -13.61 4.51
N PHE A 274 -27.85 -14.38 4.14
CA PHE A 274 -29.14 -13.86 3.72
C PHE A 274 -30.23 -14.90 3.97
N THR A 275 -31.48 -14.45 4.08
CA THR A 275 -32.63 -15.31 4.35
C THR A 275 -33.57 -15.30 3.14
N VAL A 276 -34.05 -16.47 2.74
CA VAL A 276 -35.09 -16.64 1.72
C VAL A 276 -36.33 -17.30 2.33
N GLN A 277 -37.49 -17.12 1.71
CA GLN A 277 -38.74 -17.78 2.10
C GLN A 277 -39.05 -18.90 1.11
N THR A 278 -39.25 -20.12 1.58
CA THR A 278 -39.73 -21.22 0.73
C THR A 278 -41.23 -21.37 0.87
N ALA A 279 -41.92 -21.71 -0.22
CA ALA A 279 -43.34 -22.04 -0.21
C ALA A 279 -43.53 -23.52 -0.54
N GLN A 280 -44.39 -24.23 0.20
CA GLN A 280 -44.79 -25.59 -0.17
C GLN A 280 -45.47 -25.61 -1.54
N THR A 281 -44.95 -26.43 -2.46
CA THR A 281 -45.69 -26.83 -3.65
C THR A 281 -46.84 -27.72 -3.19
N GLU A 282 -48.07 -27.18 -3.13
CA GLU A 282 -49.27 -27.99 -2.90
C GLU A 282 -49.35 -29.07 -3.98
N ALA A 283 -49.21 -30.33 -3.59
CA ALA A 283 -49.38 -31.47 -4.46
C ALA A 283 -50.83 -31.53 -4.93
N SER A 284 -51.06 -31.30 -6.22
CA SER A 284 -52.35 -31.50 -6.87
C SER A 284 -52.68 -33.00 -6.93
N GLU A 285 -53.30 -33.53 -5.87
CA GLU A 285 -54.02 -34.80 -5.93
C GLU A 285 -55.33 -34.59 -6.71
N ASN A 286 -55.37 -35.05 -7.96
CA ASN A 286 -56.63 -35.50 -8.55
C ASN A 286 -56.45 -36.44 -9.75
N ALA A 287 -57.39 -37.39 -9.81
CA ALA A 287 -57.58 -38.50 -10.78
C ALA A 287 -56.68 -39.74 -10.55
N GLY A 288 -57.15 -40.89 -10.10
CA GLY A 288 -58.50 -41.43 -10.19
C GLY A 288 -58.55 -42.63 -11.14
N ALA A 289 -58.19 -43.80 -10.60
CA ALA A 289 -58.76 -45.12 -10.84
C ALA A 289 -58.99 -45.66 -12.28
N SER A 290 -58.25 -46.71 -12.62
CA SER A 290 -58.73 -48.05 -13.05
C SER A 290 -57.51 -48.83 -13.54
N GLY A 291 -57.19 -50.06 -13.14
CA GLY A 291 -58.04 -51.17 -12.72
C GLY A 291 -57.59 -52.40 -13.50
N SER A 292 -57.29 -53.48 -12.78
CA SER A 292 -57.29 -54.88 -13.26
C SER A 292 -55.99 -55.53 -13.84
N THR A 293 -55.48 -56.47 -13.05
CA THR A 293 -55.27 -57.92 -13.35
C THR A 293 -54.02 -58.43 -14.12
N ARG A 294 -53.03 -58.90 -13.33
CA ARG A 294 -52.40 -60.25 -13.23
C ARG A 294 -52.16 -61.18 -14.47
N ARG A 295 -50.95 -61.79 -14.43
CA ARG A 295 -50.39 -63.07 -15.02
C ARG A 295 -49.62 -62.90 -16.35
N GLN A 296 -48.29 -63.10 -16.41
CA GLN A 296 -47.43 -64.30 -16.28
C GLN A 296 -47.31 -65.13 -17.57
N GLY A 297 -46.09 -65.22 -18.14
CA GLY A 297 -45.68 -66.30 -19.06
C GLY A 297 -44.82 -65.91 -20.27
N ASP A 298 -43.49 -66.02 -20.10
CA ASP A 298 -42.48 -66.65 -20.96
C ASP A 298 -42.16 -66.22 -22.43
N ASN A 299 -40.87 -65.86 -22.58
CA ASN A 299 -39.86 -66.29 -23.57
C ASN A 299 -39.82 -65.81 -25.04
N ALA A 300 -38.66 -65.19 -25.34
CA ALA A 300 -37.71 -65.49 -26.44
C ALA A 300 -37.54 -64.50 -27.62
N ALA A 301 -36.33 -63.88 -27.60
CA ALA A 301 -35.40 -63.60 -28.70
C ALA A 301 -35.75 -62.56 -29.80
N SER A 302 -35.08 -61.40 -29.79
CA SER A 302 -33.85 -61.12 -30.58
C SER A 302 -33.53 -59.60 -30.63
N ASN A 303 -32.22 -59.30 -30.68
CA ASN A 303 -31.47 -58.02 -30.55
C ASN A 303 -31.62 -57.05 -31.76
N PRO A 304 -31.00 -55.83 -31.84
CA PRO A 304 -29.94 -55.23 -30.99
C PRO A 304 -29.98 -53.68 -30.72
N ALA A 305 -28.98 -53.24 -29.93
CA ALA A 305 -28.35 -51.90 -29.83
C ALA A 305 -29.09 -50.83 -28.99
N SER A 306 -28.45 -50.05 -28.11
CA SER A 306 -27.06 -49.85 -27.68
C SER A 306 -27.11 -49.11 -26.33
N ARG A 307 -26.44 -49.61 -25.28
CA ARG A 307 -25.28 -49.00 -24.56
C ARG A 307 -25.43 -47.50 -24.24
N PHE A 308 -25.29 -47.01 -23.01
CA PHE A 308 -24.25 -47.30 -22.02
C PHE A 308 -24.74 -47.08 -20.57
N SER A 309 -24.19 -47.86 -19.65
CA SER A 309 -24.37 -47.79 -18.20
C SER A 309 -23.08 -47.33 -17.52
N PHE A 310 -23.21 -46.65 -16.37
CA PHE A 310 -22.15 -46.56 -15.36
C PHE A 310 -22.63 -47.31 -14.11
N ARG A 311 -21.88 -48.33 -13.69
CA ARG A 311 -22.06 -48.92 -12.36
C ARG A 311 -20.71 -49.33 -11.75
N SER A 312 -20.62 -48.99 -10.48
CA SER A 312 -19.67 -49.36 -9.42
C SER A 312 -18.99 -50.74 -9.50
N GLY A 313 -17.75 -50.81 -9.00
CA GLY A 313 -17.14 -52.04 -8.45
C GLY A 313 -15.82 -51.77 -7.72
N LYS A 314 -15.73 -52.14 -6.44
CA LYS A 314 -14.54 -52.06 -5.59
C LYS A 314 -13.65 -53.32 -5.70
N TRP A 315 -12.32 -53.07 -5.72
CA TRP A 315 -11.19 -53.73 -5.01
C TRP A 315 -10.80 -55.21 -5.26
N TRP A 316 -9.53 -55.40 -5.68
CA TRP A 316 -8.46 -56.10 -4.91
C TRP A 316 -7.08 -55.87 -5.58
N GLY A 317 -6.00 -55.82 -4.77
CA GLY A 317 -4.63 -56.09 -5.25
C GLY A 317 -3.58 -55.00 -5.02
N ILE A 318 -2.96 -55.01 -3.84
CA ILE A 318 -1.79 -54.21 -3.44
C ILE A 318 -0.51 -54.87 -4.00
N GLY A 319 0.47 -54.05 -4.39
CA GLY A 319 1.89 -54.43 -4.33
C GLY A 319 2.65 -54.36 -5.65
N LEU A 320 3.11 -53.16 -6.02
CA LEU A 320 4.37 -52.91 -6.78
C LEU A 320 4.65 -51.44 -7.10
N GLY A 321 3.75 -50.50 -6.76
CA GLY A 321 3.93 -49.07 -7.05
C GLY A 321 4.62 -48.23 -5.96
N VAL A 322 4.68 -48.72 -4.71
CA VAL A 322 5.14 -47.92 -3.55
C VAL A 322 6.66 -48.01 -3.33
N LEU A 323 7.35 -48.98 -3.94
CA LEU A 323 8.80 -49.17 -3.77
C LEU A 323 9.67 -48.34 -4.75
N LEU A 324 9.09 -47.84 -5.85
CA LEU A 324 9.79 -47.00 -6.84
C LEU A 324 9.73 -45.49 -6.52
N LEU A 325 8.77 -45.05 -5.72
CA LEU A 325 8.62 -43.64 -5.33
C LEU A 325 9.56 -43.25 -4.16
N VAL A 326 9.93 -44.21 -3.30
CA VAL A 326 10.83 -43.98 -2.15
C VAL A 326 12.30 -43.89 -2.59
N LEU A 327 12.70 -44.55 -3.68
CA LEU A 327 14.06 -44.46 -4.24
C LEU A 327 14.30 -43.15 -5.02
N LEU A 328 13.26 -42.51 -5.56
CA LEU A 328 13.36 -41.22 -6.24
C LEU A 328 13.47 -40.04 -5.26
N ILE A 329 12.97 -40.19 -4.03
CA ILE A 329 13.02 -39.15 -3.00
C ILE A 329 14.34 -39.22 -2.19
N GLY A 330 15.00 -40.38 -2.13
CA GLY A 330 16.32 -40.53 -1.50
C GLY A 330 17.50 -39.97 -2.30
N GLY A 331 17.36 -39.81 -3.62
CA GLY A 331 18.44 -39.38 -4.52
C GLY A 331 18.67 -37.86 -4.62
N VAL A 332 17.70 -37.04 -4.22
CA VAL A 332 17.75 -35.57 -4.41
C VAL A 332 18.16 -34.81 -3.14
N VAL A 333 18.18 -35.47 -1.97
CA VAL A 333 18.54 -34.84 -0.68
C VAL A 333 20.06 -34.91 -0.39
N MET A 334 20.84 -35.60 -1.22
CA MET A 334 22.30 -35.75 -1.03
C MET A 334 23.15 -35.04 -2.10
N TRP A 335 22.64 -33.96 -2.70
CA TRP A 335 23.44 -33.13 -3.62
C TRP A 335 23.29 -31.63 -3.41
N THR A 336 23.28 -31.19 -2.15
CA THR A 336 23.62 -29.81 -1.82
C THR A 336 24.26 -29.75 -0.43
N ARG A 337 25.57 -30.07 -0.34
CA ARG A 337 26.49 -29.52 0.67
C ARG A 337 27.92 -30.06 0.45
N ARG A 338 28.86 -29.09 0.31
CA ARG A 338 30.36 -29.13 0.34
C ARG A 338 31.04 -29.01 -1.04
N GLN A 339 31.27 -27.78 -1.55
CA GLN A 339 32.43 -26.85 -1.35
C GLN A 339 33.56 -27.10 -2.39
N PRO A 340 34.34 -26.11 -2.90
CA PRO A 340 34.92 -24.97 -2.17
C PRO A 340 34.94 -23.60 -2.89
N THR A 341 35.45 -22.61 -2.16
CA THR A 341 35.76 -21.22 -2.49
C THR A 341 36.67 -21.02 -3.71
N SER A 342 36.33 -20.06 -4.57
CA SER A 342 37.31 -19.14 -5.16
C SER A 342 36.65 -17.79 -5.46
N SER A 343 37.36 -16.75 -5.02
CA SER A 343 37.12 -15.33 -5.16
C SER A 343 37.22 -14.83 -6.59
N ALA A 344 36.25 -14.04 -7.04
CA ALA A 344 36.46 -12.97 -8.01
C ALA A 344 35.42 -11.87 -7.80
N SER A 345 35.93 -10.72 -7.39
CA SER A 345 35.29 -9.42 -7.22
C SER A 345 34.55 -8.93 -8.47
N SER A 346 33.38 -8.31 -8.28
CA SER A 346 32.89 -7.22 -9.14
C SER A 346 32.18 -6.21 -8.26
N SER A 347 32.97 -5.35 -7.63
CA SER A 347 32.57 -4.03 -7.16
C SER A 347 32.18 -3.18 -8.38
N LEU A 348 30.91 -2.78 -8.48
CA LEU A 348 30.57 -1.56 -9.20
C LEU A 348 30.61 -0.43 -8.18
N ASP A 349 31.83 0.10 -8.08
CA ASP A 349 32.14 1.43 -7.59
C ASP A 349 31.34 2.45 -8.42
N MET A 350 30.44 3.18 -7.76
CA MET A 350 29.98 4.48 -8.25
C MET A 350 30.29 5.50 -7.15
N THR A 351 31.57 5.86 -7.09
CA THR A 351 31.99 7.22 -6.80
C THR A 351 31.30 8.17 -7.77
N MET A 352 30.57 9.16 -7.26
CA MET A 352 30.24 10.34 -8.05
C MET A 352 30.37 11.59 -7.19
N ASP A 353 31.22 12.47 -7.72
CA ASP A 353 31.85 13.62 -7.10
C ASP A 353 30.88 14.73 -6.68
N VAL A 354 31.30 15.42 -5.63
CA VAL A 354 30.93 16.80 -5.35
C VAL A 354 31.57 17.71 -6.42
N PHE A 355 30.76 18.38 -7.23
CA PHE A 355 31.15 19.63 -7.87
C PHE A 355 30.04 20.68 -7.75
N GLY A 356 30.38 21.81 -7.13
CA GLY A 356 29.72 23.07 -7.38
C GLY A 356 30.23 23.68 -8.69
N GLY A 357 29.38 24.46 -9.36
CA GLY A 357 29.76 25.30 -10.49
C GLY A 357 28.80 25.21 -11.68
N SER A 358 27.96 26.25 -11.80
CA SER A 358 27.32 26.84 -13.00
C SER A 358 27.25 26.07 -14.32
N ASP A 359 26.02 26.00 -14.85
CA ASP A 359 25.64 25.78 -16.26
C ASP A 359 26.18 24.52 -16.95
N ALA A 360 25.45 23.43 -16.75
CA ALA A 360 25.27 22.41 -17.77
C ALA A 360 23.82 21.90 -17.73
N THR A 361 23.11 22.11 -18.83
CA THR A 361 21.81 21.51 -19.13
C THR A 361 21.89 19.99 -19.03
N VAL A 362 21.16 19.40 -18.08
CA VAL A 362 20.95 17.95 -18.00
C VAL A 362 19.46 17.71 -17.78
N ASP A 363 18.75 17.51 -18.89
CA ASP A 363 17.48 16.80 -18.90
C ASP A 363 17.70 15.38 -18.35
N GLY A 364 16.84 14.97 -17.41
CA GLY A 364 16.71 13.57 -17.02
C GLY A 364 17.24 13.23 -15.63
N PHE A 365 16.52 13.65 -14.59
CA PHE A 365 16.05 12.79 -13.49
C PHE A 365 15.26 13.68 -12.51
N LEU A 366 14.00 13.97 -12.84
CA LEU A 366 13.10 14.62 -11.89
C LEU A 366 12.75 13.60 -10.80
N ALA A 367 13.31 13.81 -9.62
CA ALA A 367 12.91 13.15 -8.39
C ALA A 367 11.39 13.30 -8.22
N ALA A 368 10.67 12.19 -8.19
CA ALA A 368 9.23 12.15 -7.99
C ALA A 368 8.87 12.74 -6.62
N GLY A 369 8.50 14.03 -6.59
CA GLY A 369 7.54 14.52 -5.62
C GLY A 369 6.24 13.75 -5.79
N SER A 370 5.62 13.31 -4.71
CA SER A 370 4.27 12.73 -4.76
C SER A 370 3.36 13.72 -5.48
N LEU A 371 2.79 13.29 -6.61
CA LEU A 371 1.86 14.12 -7.36
C LEU A 371 0.67 14.47 -6.46
N PRO A 372 0.24 15.74 -6.42
CA PRO A 372 -0.97 16.11 -5.71
C PRO A 372 -2.15 15.34 -6.30
N GLN A 373 -3.13 15.01 -5.45
CA GLN A 373 -4.30 14.26 -5.88
C GLN A 373 -5.01 15.05 -6.98
N ALA A 374 -5.06 14.46 -8.17
CA ALA A 374 -5.82 15.01 -9.28
C ALA A 374 -6.50 13.90 -10.06
N SER A 375 -7.64 14.22 -10.66
CA SER A 375 -8.43 13.30 -11.46
C SER A 375 -9.17 14.01 -12.58
N LEU A 376 -9.59 13.23 -13.57
CA LEU A 376 -10.42 13.68 -14.68
C LEU A 376 -11.74 12.92 -14.66
N GLU A 377 -12.83 13.62 -14.42
CA GLU A 377 -14.18 13.11 -14.57
C GLU A 377 -14.63 13.30 -16.02
N VAL A 378 -15.18 12.26 -16.64
CA VAL A 378 -15.77 12.35 -17.97
C VAL A 378 -17.20 12.87 -17.85
N VAL A 379 -17.38 14.16 -18.15
CA VAL A 379 -18.70 14.81 -18.12
C VAL A 379 -19.53 14.43 -19.35
N ARG A 380 -18.89 14.26 -20.52
CA ARG A 380 -19.57 13.91 -21.77
C ARG A 380 -18.62 13.19 -22.72
N SER A 381 -19.04 12.06 -23.31
CA SER A 381 -18.29 11.31 -24.33
C SER A 381 -19.24 10.76 -25.39
N ASP A 382 -18.70 10.48 -26.59
CA ASP A 382 -19.40 9.76 -27.65
C ASP A 382 -19.59 8.28 -27.34
N ASP A 383 -18.79 7.75 -26.41
CA ASP A 383 -18.95 6.44 -25.82
C ASP A 383 -19.74 6.57 -24.50
N PRO A 384 -21.01 6.14 -24.46
CA PRO A 384 -21.83 6.28 -23.25
C PRO A 384 -21.26 5.51 -22.05
N THR A 385 -20.39 4.52 -22.27
CA THR A 385 -19.77 3.75 -21.18
C THR A 385 -18.73 4.55 -20.39
N TYR A 386 -18.23 5.66 -20.96
CA TYR A 386 -17.23 6.52 -20.33
C TYR A 386 -17.85 7.64 -19.49
N THR A 387 -19.08 8.07 -19.77
CA THR A 387 -19.71 9.19 -19.05
C THR A 387 -19.88 8.86 -17.57
N GLY A 388 -19.44 9.76 -16.69
CA GLY A 388 -19.41 9.56 -15.23
C GLY A 388 -18.20 8.80 -14.70
N ARG A 389 -17.32 8.27 -15.57
CA ARG A 389 -16.05 7.66 -15.12
C ARG A 389 -15.06 8.73 -14.68
N THR A 390 -14.24 8.37 -13.71
CA THR A 390 -13.15 9.23 -13.21
C THR A 390 -11.81 8.53 -13.40
N PHE A 391 -10.83 9.24 -13.95
CA PHE A 391 -9.46 8.78 -14.15
C PHE A 391 -8.49 9.50 -13.22
N THR A 392 -7.80 8.77 -12.36
CA THR A 392 -6.80 9.35 -11.44
C THR A 392 -5.48 9.64 -12.16
N ILE A 393 -4.93 10.83 -11.95
CA ILE A 393 -3.62 11.22 -12.47
C ILE A 393 -2.54 10.71 -11.51
N THR A 394 -1.82 9.67 -11.91
CA THR A 394 -0.80 8.98 -11.09
C THR A 394 0.64 9.19 -11.58
N LYS A 395 0.81 9.90 -12.71
CA LYS A 395 2.12 10.18 -13.32
C LYS A 395 2.31 11.69 -13.54
N PRO A 396 3.55 12.22 -13.48
CA PRO A 396 3.81 13.64 -13.70
C PRO A 396 3.48 14.10 -15.11
N ARG A 397 3.34 13.15 -16.03
CA ARG A 397 2.91 13.37 -17.40
C ARG A 397 1.91 12.28 -17.75
N VAL A 398 0.72 12.68 -18.18
CA VAL A 398 -0.33 11.76 -18.65
C VAL A 398 -0.83 12.20 -20.01
N THR A 399 -1.00 11.23 -20.90
CA THR A 399 -1.42 11.45 -22.28
C THR A 399 -2.90 11.12 -22.48
N LEU A 400 -3.59 11.91 -23.29
CA LEU A 400 -5.00 11.77 -23.62
C LEU A 400 -5.18 11.64 -25.13
N GLY A 401 -5.97 10.66 -25.56
CA GLY A 401 -6.24 10.48 -26.98
C GLY A 401 -7.06 9.24 -27.30
N ARG A 402 -7.40 9.09 -28.58
CA ARG A 402 -8.26 8.00 -29.05
C ARG A 402 -7.55 6.65 -29.13
N LYS A 403 -6.23 6.62 -29.29
CA LYS A 403 -5.50 5.35 -29.32
C LYS A 403 -5.39 4.75 -27.91
N ALA A 404 -5.33 3.43 -27.85
CA ALA A 404 -5.13 2.67 -26.62
C ALA A 404 -3.72 2.84 -26.00
N ASP A 405 -2.77 3.46 -26.71
CA ASP A 405 -1.41 3.74 -26.21
C ASP A 405 -1.32 5.02 -25.37
N ASN A 406 -2.42 5.76 -25.19
CA ASN A 406 -2.49 6.88 -24.25
C ASN A 406 -2.78 6.37 -22.83
N ASP A 407 -2.32 7.11 -21.82
CA ASP A 407 -2.62 6.81 -20.41
C ASP A 407 -4.13 6.85 -20.14
N PHE A 408 -4.83 7.82 -20.76
CA PHE A 408 -6.29 7.91 -20.76
C PHE A 408 -6.84 7.74 -22.18
N PRO A 409 -7.20 6.49 -22.57
CA PRO A 409 -7.66 6.19 -23.92
C PRO A 409 -9.18 6.39 -24.07
N PHE A 410 -9.57 7.08 -25.15
CA PHE A 410 -10.97 7.34 -25.53
C PHE A 410 -11.29 6.77 -26.93
N PRO A 411 -11.34 5.44 -27.10
CA PRO A 411 -11.43 4.79 -28.41
C PRO A 411 -12.73 5.07 -29.17
N GLY A 412 -13.85 5.26 -28.45
CA GLY A 412 -15.17 5.55 -29.02
C GLY A 412 -15.34 6.99 -29.52
N ASP A 413 -14.54 7.94 -29.03
CA ASP A 413 -14.59 9.36 -29.40
C ASP A 413 -13.85 9.63 -30.72
N ARG A 414 -14.50 9.34 -31.86
CA ARG A 414 -13.89 9.42 -33.20
C ARG A 414 -13.29 10.78 -33.56
N ALA A 415 -13.82 11.86 -32.99
CA ALA A 415 -13.32 13.21 -33.19
C ALA A 415 -12.08 13.54 -32.33
N VAL A 416 -11.73 12.70 -31.36
CA VAL A 416 -10.48 12.82 -30.62
C VAL A 416 -9.33 12.29 -31.49
N SER A 417 -8.30 13.12 -31.66
CA SER A 417 -7.04 12.70 -32.29
C SER A 417 -6.42 11.49 -31.58
N ARG A 418 -5.64 10.72 -32.33
CA ARG A 418 -4.99 9.50 -31.83
C ARG A 418 -4.11 9.76 -30.60
N GLN A 419 -3.31 10.82 -30.65
CA GLN A 419 -2.65 11.47 -29.52
C GLN A 419 -3.16 12.91 -29.56
N HIS A 420 -3.83 13.37 -28.52
CA HIS A 420 -4.61 14.61 -28.56
C HIS A 420 -4.04 15.68 -27.65
N ALA A 421 -3.94 15.40 -26.37
CA ALA A 421 -3.47 16.34 -25.38
C ALA A 421 -2.64 15.62 -24.33
N GLU A 422 -1.95 16.38 -23.50
CA GLU A 422 -1.31 15.87 -22.31
C GLU A 422 -1.53 16.82 -21.14
N ILE A 423 -1.51 16.23 -19.95
CA ILE A 423 -1.44 16.97 -18.69
C ILE A 423 -0.06 16.72 -18.09
N VAL A 424 0.61 17.81 -17.73
CA VAL A 424 1.97 17.80 -17.18
C VAL A 424 2.00 18.52 -15.85
N PHE A 425 2.56 17.88 -14.84
CA PHE A 425 2.77 18.43 -13.51
C PHE A 425 4.21 18.91 -13.37
N GLU A 426 4.40 20.22 -13.23
CA GLU A 426 5.69 20.85 -12.98
C GLU A 426 5.50 22.09 -12.10
N ASN A 427 6.50 22.43 -11.30
CA ASN A 427 6.46 23.60 -10.41
C ASN A 427 5.15 23.67 -9.59
N ASP A 428 4.76 22.53 -9.01
CA ASP A 428 3.54 22.35 -8.21
C ASP A 428 2.22 22.70 -8.91
N THR A 429 2.21 22.77 -10.24
CA THR A 429 1.03 23.12 -11.04
C THR A 429 0.78 22.10 -12.14
N PHE A 430 -0.47 21.70 -12.32
CA PHE A 430 -0.88 20.92 -13.50
C PHE A 430 -1.11 21.85 -14.67
N TYR A 431 -0.64 21.44 -15.84
CA TYR A 431 -0.83 22.18 -17.09
C TYR A 431 -1.40 21.29 -18.16
N LEU A 432 -2.29 21.83 -18.97
CA LEU A 432 -2.82 21.23 -20.18
C LEU A 432 -2.09 21.78 -21.41
N GLN A 433 -1.70 20.90 -22.33
CA GLN A 433 -1.18 21.29 -23.64
C GLN A 433 -1.58 20.29 -24.73
N GLU A 434 -1.62 20.77 -25.98
CA GLU A 434 -1.89 19.91 -27.15
C GLU A 434 -0.67 19.05 -27.49
N GLN A 435 -0.93 17.80 -27.89
CA GLN A 435 0.07 16.90 -28.44
C GLN A 435 0.24 17.13 -29.94
N TYR A 436 1.48 17.33 -30.38
CA TYR A 436 1.83 17.57 -31.78
C TYR A 436 2.58 16.38 -32.36
N SER A 437 2.15 15.90 -33.53
CA SER A 437 2.92 14.95 -34.33
C SER A 437 3.74 15.70 -35.38
N ILE A 438 4.94 15.22 -35.68
CA ILE A 438 5.72 15.70 -36.82
C ILE A 438 5.44 14.79 -38.02
N LYS A 439 4.96 15.35 -39.12
CA LYS A 439 4.85 14.64 -40.41
C LYS A 439 5.40 15.51 -41.52
N GLY A 440 6.41 15.00 -42.23
CA GLY A 440 7.04 15.74 -43.34
C GLY A 440 7.68 17.07 -42.94
N GLY A 441 8.08 17.24 -41.67
CA GLY A 441 8.66 18.49 -41.15
C GLY A 441 7.63 19.48 -40.59
N GLU A 442 6.34 19.23 -40.74
CA GLU A 442 5.27 20.10 -40.21
C GLU A 442 4.75 19.60 -38.85
N ARG A 443 4.49 20.54 -37.93
CA ARG A 443 3.87 20.26 -36.62
C ARG A 443 2.35 20.20 -36.79
N ILE A 444 1.79 19.01 -36.67
CA ILE A 444 0.35 18.75 -36.79
C ILE A 444 -0.24 18.52 -35.40
N GLY A 445 -1.06 19.46 -34.94
CA GLY A 445 -1.83 19.32 -33.71
C GLY A 445 -3.14 18.54 -33.88
N PRO A 446 -3.99 18.52 -32.84
CA PRO A 446 -5.27 17.83 -32.87
C PRO A 446 -6.24 18.44 -33.90
N LYS A 447 -6.91 17.58 -34.70
CA LYS A 447 -7.73 18.01 -35.84
C LYS A 447 -8.83 19.01 -35.47
N TYR A 448 -9.45 18.82 -34.31
CA TYR A 448 -10.55 19.67 -33.83
C TYR A 448 -10.16 20.52 -32.61
N GLY A 449 -8.87 20.52 -32.25
CA GLY A 449 -8.32 21.29 -31.14
C GLY A 449 -8.69 20.80 -29.73
N THR A 450 -7.98 21.36 -28.75
CA THR A 450 -8.24 21.25 -27.31
C THR A 450 -8.72 22.60 -26.77
N PHE A 451 -9.68 22.58 -25.84
CA PHE A 451 -10.20 23.78 -25.19
C PHE A 451 -10.17 23.65 -23.67
N LEU A 452 -9.85 24.74 -22.98
CA LEU A 452 -9.93 24.88 -21.54
C LEU A 452 -10.98 25.96 -21.23
N ASN A 453 -12.04 25.61 -20.52
CA ASN A 453 -13.15 26.52 -20.19
C ASN A 453 -13.74 27.24 -21.42
N GLY A 454 -13.85 26.50 -22.54
CA GLY A 454 -14.35 27.01 -23.82
C GLY A 454 -13.35 27.85 -24.62
N GLN A 455 -12.18 28.18 -24.07
CA GLN A 455 -11.10 28.88 -24.77
C GLN A 455 -10.13 27.88 -25.41
N ARG A 456 -9.72 28.13 -26.66
CA ARG A 456 -8.82 27.22 -27.36
C ARG A 456 -7.42 27.26 -26.73
N VAL A 457 -6.87 26.09 -26.45
CA VAL A 457 -5.54 25.96 -25.85
C VAL A 457 -4.47 26.29 -26.89
N HIS A 458 -3.65 27.30 -26.60
CA HIS A 458 -2.46 27.65 -27.36
C HIS A 458 -1.25 27.51 -26.46
N GLY A 459 -0.33 26.60 -26.82
CA GLY A 459 0.81 26.27 -25.96
C GLY A 459 0.36 25.54 -24.70
N ARG A 460 0.81 26.01 -23.54
CA ARG A 460 0.64 25.36 -22.24
C ARG A 460 -0.15 26.26 -21.30
N LEU A 461 -1.25 25.77 -20.74
CA LEU A 461 -2.14 26.51 -19.85
C LEU A 461 -2.27 25.81 -18.50
N PRO A 462 -2.24 26.55 -17.36
CA PRO A 462 -2.39 25.94 -16.04
C PRO A 462 -3.84 25.49 -15.81
N LEU A 463 -4.01 24.38 -15.10
CA LEU A 463 -5.29 23.82 -14.67
C LEU A 463 -5.57 24.19 -13.22
N SER A 464 -6.84 24.44 -12.92
CA SER A 464 -7.37 24.69 -11.57
C SER A 464 -8.54 23.75 -11.31
N ASP A 465 -8.84 23.48 -10.03
CA ASP A 465 -9.97 22.63 -9.66
C ASP A 465 -11.28 23.12 -10.31
N GLY A 466 -12.05 22.16 -10.83
CA GLY A 466 -13.31 22.44 -11.53
C GLY A 466 -13.17 22.84 -13.01
N ASP A 467 -11.95 23.04 -13.53
CA ASP A 467 -11.73 23.39 -14.93
C ASP A 467 -12.30 22.34 -15.89
N THR A 468 -12.87 22.83 -17.00
CA THR A 468 -13.42 21.97 -18.05
C THR A 468 -12.46 21.85 -19.22
N ILE A 469 -12.09 20.63 -19.57
CA ILE A 469 -11.19 20.29 -20.67
C ILE A 469 -12.02 19.64 -21.78
N GLN A 470 -12.06 20.26 -22.95
CA GLN A 470 -12.77 19.72 -24.10
C GLN A 470 -11.78 19.25 -25.17
N LEU A 471 -11.87 17.97 -25.54
CA LEU A 471 -11.06 17.37 -26.61
C LEU A 471 -11.93 17.21 -27.87
N GLY A 472 -11.63 17.99 -28.90
CA GLY A 472 -12.48 18.08 -30.09
C GLY A 472 -13.91 18.58 -29.77
N PRO A 473 -14.93 18.21 -30.56
CA PRO A 473 -16.25 18.83 -30.46
C PRO A 473 -17.13 18.29 -29.31
N ARG A 474 -16.85 17.10 -28.76
CA ARG A 474 -17.83 16.38 -27.91
C ARG A 474 -17.29 15.86 -26.58
N LEU A 475 -16.05 15.36 -26.53
CA LEU A 475 -15.46 14.85 -25.29
C LEU A 475 -15.20 16.01 -24.32
N LEU A 476 -15.90 16.01 -23.19
CA LEU A 476 -15.79 17.00 -22.13
C LEU A 476 -15.36 16.30 -20.84
N LEU A 477 -14.27 16.77 -20.27
CA LEU A 477 -13.68 16.30 -19.03
C LEU A 477 -13.72 17.43 -18.01
N ARG A 478 -13.88 17.10 -16.74
CA ARG A 478 -13.71 18.02 -15.62
C ARG A 478 -12.49 17.62 -14.82
N PHE A 479 -11.58 18.58 -14.64
CA PHE A 479 -10.40 18.41 -13.83
C PHE A 479 -10.74 18.65 -12.37
N HIS A 480 -10.36 17.70 -11.53
CA HIS A 480 -10.40 17.83 -10.07
C HIS A 480 -8.95 17.78 -9.58
N GLY A 481 -8.49 18.80 -8.88
CA GLY A 481 -7.09 18.94 -8.47
C GLY A 481 -6.95 19.83 -7.24
N PRO A 482 -5.72 20.11 -6.77
CA PRO A 482 -5.53 21.03 -5.65
C PRO A 482 -6.06 22.41 -6.01
N ASP A 483 -6.90 22.96 -5.13
CA ASP A 483 -7.37 24.35 -5.24
C ASP A 483 -6.17 25.27 -5.30
N ARG A 484 -6.10 26.12 -6.32
CA ARG A 484 -5.15 27.23 -6.29
C ARG A 484 -5.68 28.17 -5.22
N LEU A 485 -4.99 28.26 -4.07
CA LEU A 485 -5.14 29.44 -3.22
C LEU A 485 -4.94 30.63 -4.17
N ALA A 486 -6.03 31.38 -4.41
CA ALA A 486 -5.97 32.58 -5.21
C ALA A 486 -4.80 33.38 -4.65
N SER A 487 -3.77 33.60 -5.48
CA SER A 487 -2.72 34.54 -5.14
C SER A 487 -3.43 35.84 -4.87
N GLU A 488 -3.58 36.17 -3.59
CA GLU A 488 -4.13 37.44 -3.15
C GLU A 488 -3.38 38.55 -3.89
N ASP A 489 -4.16 39.53 -4.33
CA ASP A 489 -3.75 40.73 -5.03
C ASP A 489 -2.53 41.39 -4.35
N PHE A 490 -1.32 41.00 -4.76
CA PHE A 490 -0.10 41.74 -4.52
C PHE A 490 0.09 42.79 -5.63
N THR A 491 -0.93 43.60 -5.88
CA THR A 491 -0.87 44.79 -6.76
C THR A 491 -1.35 46.05 -6.04
N GLY A 492 -1.00 46.19 -4.77
CA GLY A 492 -1.35 47.41 -4.05
C GLY A 492 -0.53 47.64 -2.81
N LEU A 493 0.80 47.54 -2.86
CA LEU A 493 1.65 48.03 -1.75
C LEU A 493 3.11 48.30 -2.13
N PHE A 494 3.39 48.80 -3.34
CA PHE A 494 4.64 49.53 -3.63
C PHE A 494 4.40 50.55 -4.74
N SER A 495 4.06 51.79 -4.37
CA SER A 495 4.42 52.96 -5.17
C SER A 495 5.10 53.97 -4.24
N HIS A 496 6.40 53.76 -4.05
CA HIS A 496 7.31 54.83 -3.64
C HIS A 496 8.22 55.05 -4.84
N ASP A 497 7.73 55.88 -5.78
CA ASP A 497 8.59 56.49 -6.79
C ASP A 497 9.09 57.80 -6.20
N ASP A 498 10.38 57.82 -5.92
CA ASP A 498 11.14 59.05 -5.76
C ASP A 498 11.90 59.32 -7.06
N ALA A 499 12.05 60.62 -7.34
CA ALA A 499 12.85 61.26 -8.39
C ALA A 499 12.28 61.32 -9.82
N THR A 500 11.82 62.50 -10.22
CA THR A 500 12.67 63.47 -10.96
C THR A 500 11.95 64.82 -11.07
N GLY A 501 12.73 65.90 -10.93
CA GLY A 501 12.21 67.25 -10.77
C GLY A 501 11.68 67.91 -12.03
N ASP A 502 10.98 69.03 -11.84
CA ASP A 502 11.05 70.16 -12.76
C ASP A 502 10.82 71.46 -12.00
N HIS A 503 11.58 72.47 -12.43
CA HIS A 503 11.47 73.86 -12.07
C HIS A 503 10.10 74.42 -12.47
N THR A 504 9.53 75.33 -11.67
CA THR A 504 9.31 76.76 -12.00
C THR A 504 8.17 77.38 -11.19
N MET A 505 8.50 78.58 -10.68
CA MET A 505 7.69 79.66 -10.08
C MET A 505 6.99 79.44 -8.74
#